data_AF-A0A2G1LMD1-F1
#
_entry.id   AF-A0A2G1LMD1-F1
#
_cell.length_a   1.000
_cell.length_b   1.000
_cell.length_c   1.000
_cell.angle_alpha   90.00
_cell.angle_beta   90.00
_cell.angle_gamma   90.00
#
_symmetry.space_group_name_H-M   'P 1'
#
loop_
_entity.id
_entity.type
_entity.pdbx_description
1 polymer ?
#
loop_
_entity_poly.entity_id
_entity_poly.type
_entity_poly.pdbx_seq_one_letter_code
_entity_poly.pdbx_strand_id
1 'polypeptide(L)'
;MAMIDQVVDRHFHAGESALADPSLIIVNLDTGIYSVGKMVACLRDQVIHGSPGTGRSACDTEEVGAGLEALLAYLGQLGAMVDQLQACDSANRLTVAARAA
;
A
#
# COMPACT_ATOMS: atom_id res chain seq x y z
N MET A 1 13.06 -6.03 -10.61
CA MET A 1 13.15 -5.25 -9.35
C MET A 1 13.05 -3.74 -9.57
N ALA A 2 13.80 -3.11 -10.50
CA ALA A 2 13.79 -1.65 -10.71
C ALA A 2 12.41 -0.98 -10.94
N MET A 3 11.40 -1.69 -11.45
CA MET A 3 10.07 -1.13 -11.69
C MET A 3 9.20 -1.05 -10.43
N ILE A 4 9.36 -2.00 -9.50
CA ILE A 4 8.62 -2.01 -8.22
C ILE A 4 9.21 -0.93 -7.31
N ASP A 5 10.54 -0.86 -7.23
CA ASP A 5 11.24 0.20 -6.51
C ASP A 5 10.86 1.58 -7.06
N GLN A 6 10.75 1.75 -8.38
CA GLN A 6 10.29 3.03 -8.97
C GLN A 6 8.81 3.37 -8.70
N VAL A 7 7.92 2.38 -8.57
CA VAL A 7 6.51 2.63 -8.26
C VAL A 7 6.35 2.99 -6.78
N VAL A 8 7.11 2.32 -5.92
CA VAL A 8 7.19 2.66 -4.49
C VAL A 8 7.81 4.06 -4.34
N ASP A 9 8.98 4.34 -4.92
CA ASP A 9 9.69 5.60 -4.75
C ASP A 9 8.96 6.81 -5.40
N ARG A 10 8.24 6.61 -6.51
CA ARG A 10 7.45 7.67 -7.19
C ARG A 10 6.12 7.99 -6.48
N HIS A 11 5.58 7.09 -5.66
CA HIS A 11 4.33 7.30 -4.94
C HIS A 11 4.53 7.52 -3.44
N PHE A 12 5.76 7.37 -2.96
CA PHE A 12 6.10 7.44 -1.54
C PHE A 12 7.02 8.63 -1.27
N HIS A 13 6.43 9.81 -1.07
CA HIS A 13 7.08 10.88 -0.33
C HIS A 13 6.60 10.83 1.11
N ALA A 14 7.20 9.92 1.90
CA ALA A 14 7.14 9.98 3.35
C ALA A 14 8.03 11.14 3.86
N GLY A 15 7.63 12.37 3.52
CA GLY A 15 8.04 13.55 4.27
C GLY A 15 7.11 13.66 5.49
N GLU A 16 7.70 13.91 6.66
CA GLU A 16 7.05 14.02 7.99
C GLU A 16 5.85 14.99 8.07
N SER A 17 5.51 15.68 6.98
CA SER A 17 4.41 16.64 6.86
C SER A 17 3.11 16.07 6.24
N ALA A 18 3.13 14.87 5.65
CA ALA A 18 1.92 14.27 5.05
C ALA A 18 0.96 13.63 6.07
N LEU A 19 1.40 13.51 7.33
CA LEU A 19 0.72 12.78 8.40
C LEU A 19 -0.33 13.61 9.18
N ALA A 20 -0.56 14.88 8.79
CA ALA A 20 -1.47 15.79 9.50
C ALA A 20 -2.79 16.09 8.76
N ASP A 21 -2.91 15.71 7.48
CA ASP A 21 -4.11 15.97 6.67
C ASP A 21 -4.85 14.65 6.35
N PRO A 22 -6.03 14.42 6.95
CA PRO A 22 -6.86 13.25 6.65
C PRO A 22 -7.19 13.08 5.17
N SER A 23 -7.28 14.18 4.40
CA SER A 23 -7.59 14.15 2.97
C SER A 23 -6.44 13.51 2.18
N LEU A 24 -5.20 13.82 2.55
CA LEU A 24 -4.01 13.24 1.93
C LEU A 24 -3.86 11.77 2.30
N ILE A 25 -4.20 11.39 3.54
CA ILE A 25 -4.23 9.99 3.97
C ILE A 25 -5.22 9.18 3.12
N ILE A 26 -6.43 9.71 2.87
CA ILE A 26 -7.44 9.04 2.03
C ILE A 26 -6.95 8.87 0.58
N VAL A 27 -6.38 9.92 -0.02
CA VAL A 27 -5.84 9.84 -1.40
C VAL A 27 -4.70 8.81 -1.51
N ASN A 28 -3.84 8.74 -0.50
CA ASN A 28 -2.77 7.76 -0.44
C ASN A 28 -3.30 6.34 -0.24
N LEU A 29 -4.34 6.15 0.58
CA LEU A 29 -5.02 4.86 0.74
C LEU A 29 -5.67 4.39 -0.57
N ASP A 30 -6.37 5.26 -1.29
CA ASP A 30 -6.99 4.94 -2.58
C ASP A 30 -5.94 4.51 -3.62
N THR A 31 -4.85 5.28 -3.73
CA THR A 31 -3.74 4.96 -4.63
C THR A 31 -3.02 3.68 -4.21
N GLY A 32 -2.89 3.45 -2.91
CA GLY A 32 -2.30 2.26 -2.33
C GLY A 32 -3.10 0.99 -2.62
N ILE A 33 -4.43 1.04 -2.40
CA ILE A 33 -5.33 -0.09 -2.70
C ILE A 33 -5.29 -0.43 -4.19
N TYR A 34 -5.29 0.58 -5.07
CA TYR A 34 -5.14 0.37 -6.50
C TYR A 34 -3.81 -0.32 -6.85
N SER A 35 -2.72 0.10 -6.22
CA SER A 35 -1.39 -0.49 -6.41
C SER A 35 -1.32 -1.93 -5.91
N VAL A 36 -1.95 -2.23 -4.76
CA VAL A 36 -2.14 -3.60 -4.25
C VAL A 36 -2.84 -4.48 -5.28
N GLY A 37 -3.95 -4.00 -5.87
CA GLY A 37 -4.67 -4.74 -6.90
C GLY A 37 -3.79 -5.10 -8.10
N LYS A 38 -2.94 -4.17 -8.55
CA LYS A 38 -1.96 -4.42 -9.61
C LYS A 38 -0.90 -5.45 -9.22
N MET A 39 -0.35 -5.35 -8.01
CA MET A 39 0.65 -6.31 -7.52
C MET A 39 0.07 -7.73 -7.42
N VAL A 40 -1.14 -7.87 -6.88
CA VAL A 40 -1.85 -9.16 -6.81
C VAL A 40 -2.08 -9.74 -8.20
N ALA A 41 -2.52 -8.92 -9.16
CA ALA A 41 -2.70 -9.38 -10.54
C ALA A 41 -1.38 -9.84 -11.16
N CYS A 42 -0.29 -9.10 -10.94
CA CYS A 42 1.04 -9.46 -11.44
C CYS A 42 1.55 -10.78 -10.84
N LEU A 43 1.45 -10.93 -9.51
CA LEU A 43 1.83 -12.17 -8.81
C LEU A 43 1.02 -13.37 -9.28
N ARG A 44 -0.29 -13.20 -9.45
CA ARG A 44 -1.15 -14.25 -10.00
C ARG A 44 -0.68 -14.66 -11.40
N ASP A 45 -0.40 -13.69 -12.26
CA ASP A 45 0.04 -13.98 -13.63
C ASP A 45 1.42 -14.68 -13.63
N GLN A 46 2.34 -14.31 -12.72
CA GLN A 46 3.60 -15.02 -12.51
C GLN A 46 3.39 -16.48 -12.08
N VAL A 47 2.42 -16.74 -11.21
CA VAL A 47 2.10 -18.11 -10.76
C VAL A 47 1.49 -18.94 -11.89
N ILE A 48 0.57 -18.38 -12.67
CA ILE A 48 -0.16 -19.11 -13.72
C ILE A 48 0.69 -19.28 -15.00
N HIS A 49 1.43 -18.24 -15.38
CA HIS A 49 2.10 -18.15 -16.68
C HIS A 49 3.63 -18.12 -16.60
N GLY A 50 4.21 -18.09 -15.39
CA GLY A 50 5.63 -17.85 -15.19
C GLY A 50 5.98 -16.36 -15.28
N SER A 51 7.24 -16.01 -14.98
CA SER A 51 7.66 -14.60 -14.93
C SER A 51 7.64 -13.94 -16.31
N PRO A 52 6.88 -12.84 -16.49
CA PRO A 52 6.75 -12.18 -17.80
C PRO A 52 8.12 -11.70 -18.31
N GLY A 53 8.38 -11.95 -19.60
CA GLY A 53 9.63 -11.55 -20.27
C GLY A 53 10.82 -12.50 -20.10
N THR A 54 10.70 -13.55 -19.27
CA THR A 54 11.79 -14.52 -19.05
C THR A 54 11.73 -15.74 -19.97
N GLY A 55 10.60 -15.96 -20.66
CA GLY A 55 10.36 -17.15 -21.48
C GLY A 55 10.27 -18.46 -20.70
N ARG A 56 10.34 -18.42 -19.36
CA ARG A 56 10.16 -19.58 -18.50
C ARG A 56 8.68 -19.89 -18.34
N SER A 57 8.29 -21.10 -18.76
CA SER A 57 6.92 -21.60 -18.59
C SER A 57 6.59 -22.04 -17.15
N ALA A 58 7.60 -22.13 -16.28
CA ALA A 58 7.42 -22.52 -14.89
C ALA A 58 7.51 -21.29 -13.98
N CYS A 59 6.61 -21.24 -13.00
CA CYS A 59 6.62 -20.26 -11.92
C CYS A 59 7.96 -20.32 -11.15
N ASP A 60 8.58 -19.16 -10.96
CA ASP A 60 9.73 -19.00 -10.06
C ASP A 60 9.21 -18.71 -8.65
N THR A 61 9.22 -19.73 -7.79
CA THR A 61 8.66 -19.65 -6.45
C THR A 61 9.39 -18.67 -5.56
N GLU A 62 10.68 -18.40 -5.80
CA GLU A 62 11.45 -17.42 -5.03
C GLU A 62 11.02 -16.00 -5.39
N GLU A 63 10.83 -15.70 -6.68
CA GLU A 63 10.37 -14.39 -7.14
C GLU A 63 8.94 -14.10 -6.66
N VAL A 64 8.06 -15.09 -6.74
CA VAL A 64 6.68 -14.97 -6.22
C VAL A 64 6.69 -14.81 -4.70
N GLY A 65 7.54 -15.54 -3.98
CA GLY A 65 7.70 -15.42 -2.53
C GLY A 65 8.13 -14.00 -2.12
N ALA A 66 9.18 -13.48 -2.76
CA ALA A 66 9.65 -12.12 -2.51
C ALA A 66 8.58 -11.05 -2.82
N GLY A 67 7.82 -11.23 -3.91
CA GLY A 67 6.73 -10.31 -4.24
C GLY A 67 5.55 -10.39 -3.27
N LEU A 68 5.26 -11.57 -2.70
CA LEU A 68 4.27 -11.72 -1.61
C LEU A 68 4.73 -11.03 -0.32
N GLU A 69 6.01 -11.13 0.03
CA GLU A 69 6.57 -10.42 1.20
C GLU A 69 6.47 -8.90 1.03
N ALA A 70 6.82 -8.39 -0.16
CA ALA A 70 6.67 -6.97 -0.48
C ALA A 70 5.20 -6.52 -0.40
N LEU A 71 4.27 -7.34 -0.91
CA LEU A 71 2.83 -7.07 -0.80
C LEU A 71 2.37 -7.02 0.66
N LEU A 72 2.82 -7.96 1.50
CA LEU A 72 2.48 -7.97 2.93
C LEU A 72 3.03 -6.73 3.66
N ALA A 73 4.27 -6.34 3.38
CA ALA A 73 4.86 -5.14 3.96
C ALA A 73 4.05 -3.88 3.57
N TYR A 74 3.65 -3.79 2.30
CA TYR A 74 2.85 -2.67 1.80
C TYR A 74 1.45 -2.63 2.41
N LEU A 75 0.79 -3.78 2.56
CA LEU A 75 -0.49 -3.88 3.26
C LEU A 75 -0.37 -3.45 4.73
N GLY A 76 0.72 -3.80 5.41
CA GLY A 76 0.99 -3.35 6.78
C GLY A 76 1.10 -1.82 6.88
N GLN A 77 1.75 -1.18 5.90
CA GLN A 77 1.83 0.28 5.83
C GLN A 77 0.46 0.93 5.60
N LEU A 78 -0.36 0.37 4.70
CA LEU A 78 -1.74 0.86 4.50
C LEU A 78 -2.58 0.69 5.77
N GLY A 79 -2.40 -0.42 6.51
CA GLY A 79 -3.02 -0.62 7.82
C GLY A 79 -2.67 0.49 8.81
N ALA A 80 -1.40 0.87 8.90
CA ALA A 80 -0.96 1.97 9.77
C ALA A 80 -1.60 3.32 9.37
N MET A 81 -1.82 3.56 8.07
CA MET A 81 -2.53 4.76 7.60
C MET A 81 -4.01 4.75 7.98
N VAL A 82 -4.66 3.59 7.96
CA VAL A 82 -6.04 3.42 8.46
C VAL A 82 -6.11 3.69 9.96
N ASP A 83 -5.18 3.16 10.74
CA ASP A 83 -5.12 3.39 12.20
C ASP A 83 -4.96 4.89 12.52
N GLN A 84 -4.13 5.60 11.75
CA GLN A 84 -3.98 7.05 11.86
C GLN A 84 -5.28 7.79 11.55
N LEU A 85 -5.99 7.40 10.50
CA LEU A 85 -7.29 7.99 10.15
C LEU A 85 -8.32 7.79 11.27
N GLN A 86 -8.35 6.60 11.88
CA GLN A 86 -9.21 6.31 13.03
C GLN A 86 -8.85 7.15 14.26
N ALA A 87 -7.57 7.39 14.51
CA ALA A 87 -7.11 8.26 15.59
C ALA A 87 -7.58 9.72 15.37
N CYS A 88 -7.51 10.22 14.13
CA CYS A 88 -8.02 11.55 13.76
C CYS A 88 -9.54 11.69 14.02
N ASP A 89 -10.36 10.70 13.60
CA ASP A 89 -11.81 10.74 13.86
C ASP A 89 -12.12 10.74 15.37
N SER A 90 -11.43 9.90 16.13
CA SER A 90 -11.60 9.81 17.59
C SER A 90 -11.28 11.14 18.29
N ALA A 91 -10.20 11.80 17.90
CA ALA A 91 -9.82 13.13 18.41
C ALA A 91 -10.86 14.21 18.04
N ASN A 92 -11.40 14.14 16.83
CA ASN A 92 -12.43 15.08 16.36
C ASN A 92 -13.75 14.90 17.13
N ARG A 93 -14.16 13.66 17.44
CA ARG A 93 -15.34 13.39 18.27
C ARG A 93 -15.21 13.95 19.68
N LEU A 94 -14.04 13.79 20.31
CA LEU A 94 -13.78 14.33 21.65
C LEU A 94 -13.83 15.85 21.69
N THR A 95 -13.25 16.52 20.68
CA THR A 95 -13.28 17.99 20.60
C THR A 95 -14.68 18.54 20.31
N VAL A 96 -15.48 17.86 19.47
CA VAL A 96 -16.89 18.22 19.24
C VAL A 96 -17.72 18.04 20.51
N ALA A 97 -17.56 16.92 21.22
CA ALA A 97 -18.25 16.68 22.49
C ALA A 97 -17.89 17.73 23.55
N ALA A 98 -16.61 18.11 23.65
CA ALA A 98 -16.16 19.15 24.58
C ALA A 98 -16.68 20.55 24.26
N ARG A 99 -17.00 20.85 23.00
CA ARG A 99 -17.61 22.14 22.58
C ARG A 99 -19.12 22.20 22.81
N ALA A 100 -19.77 21.05 23.01
CA ALA A 100 -21.21 20.95 23.20
C ALA A 100 -21.63 20.88 24.68
N ALA A 101 -20.67 20.84 25.61
CA ALA A 101 -20.86 20.85 27.06
C ALA A 101 -20.60 22.25 27.65
#